data_AF-A0A091WHW1-F1
#
_entry.id   AF-A0A091WHW1-F1
#
_cell.length_a   1.000
_cell.length_b   1.000
_cell.length_c   1.000
_cell.angle_alpha   90.00
_cell.angle_beta   90.00
_cell.angle_gamma   90.00
#
_symmetry.space_group_name_H-M   'P 1'
#
loop_
_entity.id
_entity.type
_entity.pdbx_description
1 polymer ?
#
loop_
_entity_poly.entity_id
_entity_poly.type
_entity_poly.pdbx_seq_one_letter_code
_entity_poly.pdbx_strand_id
1 'polypeptide(L)'
;RTFKKKRNPRKMRWTKAFRKAAGKELTVDNSFEFEKRRNEPVKYQRELWNKTVDAMKRVEEIKQKRQARFIMNRLKKSKELQKAEDIKEVKQNIHLLRAPHAG
;
A
#
# COMPACT_ATOMS: atom_id res chain seq x y z
N ARG A 1 13.61 -21.04 -4.26
CA ARG A 1 13.82 -21.80 -2.99
C ARG A 1 12.58 -21.81 -2.09
N THR A 2 11.89 -20.68 -1.89
CA THR A 2 10.73 -20.55 -0.99
C THR A 2 9.54 -21.48 -1.32
N PHE A 3 9.19 -21.59 -2.60
CA PHE A 3 8.13 -22.49 -3.07
C PHE A 3 8.45 -23.96 -2.81
N LYS A 4 9.68 -24.41 -3.14
CA LYS A 4 10.16 -25.78 -2.84
C LYS A 4 10.13 -26.10 -1.34
N LYS A 5 10.37 -25.09 -0.50
CA LYS A 5 10.25 -25.20 0.97
C LYS A 5 8.79 -25.10 1.48
N LYS A 6 7.79 -25.18 0.60
CA LYS A 6 6.34 -25.14 0.90
C LYS A 6 5.92 -23.99 1.82
N ARG A 7 6.60 -22.84 1.75
CA ARG A 7 6.24 -21.68 2.57
C ARG A 7 4.98 -21.02 2.03
N ASN A 8 4.01 -20.75 2.90
CA ASN A 8 2.76 -20.11 2.51
C ASN A 8 2.99 -18.60 2.19
N PRO A 9 2.73 -18.15 0.95
CA PRO A 9 2.91 -16.74 0.58
C PRO A 9 2.00 -15.80 1.39
N ARG A 10 0.80 -16.23 1.79
CA ARG A 10 -0.12 -15.45 2.64
C ARG A 10 0.38 -15.28 4.09
N LYS A 11 1.44 -15.97 4.50
CA LYS A 11 2.11 -15.77 5.80
C LYS A 11 3.45 -15.05 5.69
N MET A 12 3.91 -14.80 4.46
CA MET A 12 5.19 -14.17 4.19
C MET A 12 5.02 -12.66 3.97
N ARG A 13 5.45 -11.88 4.98
CA ARG A 13 5.09 -10.44 5.13
C ARG A 13 5.45 -9.53 3.95
N TRP A 14 6.49 -9.85 3.19
CA TRP A 14 6.95 -9.03 2.06
C TRP A 14 6.16 -9.28 0.76
N THR A 15 5.39 -10.37 0.68
CA THR A 15 4.68 -10.73 -0.55
C THR A 15 3.43 -9.88 -0.76
N LYS A 16 3.05 -9.67 -2.02
CA LYS A 16 1.78 -9.02 -2.39
C LYS A 16 0.55 -9.80 -1.90
N ALA A 17 0.63 -11.14 -1.89
CA ALA A 17 -0.44 -12.00 -1.37
C ALA A 17 -0.75 -11.71 0.11
N PHE A 18 0.28 -11.65 0.97
CA PHE A 18 0.11 -11.23 2.36
C PHE A 18 -0.41 -9.80 2.45
N ARG A 19 0.19 -8.87 1.69
CA ARG A 19 -0.19 -7.45 1.77
C ARG A 19 -1.65 -7.19 1.41
N LYS A 20 -2.16 -7.84 0.36
CA LYS A 20 -3.58 -7.75 -0.03
C LYS A 20 -4.49 -8.37 1.03
N ALA A 21 -4.18 -9.57 1.52
CA ALA A 21 -5.00 -10.25 2.52
C ALA A 21 -5.01 -9.53 3.88
N ALA A 22 -3.90 -8.91 4.27
CA ALA A 22 -3.75 -8.18 5.52
C ALA A 22 -4.15 -6.70 5.43
N GLY A 23 -4.79 -6.27 4.34
CA GLY A 23 -5.26 -4.88 4.17
C GLY A 23 -4.15 -3.83 4.05
N LYS A 24 -2.94 -4.23 3.62
CA LYS A 24 -1.80 -3.32 3.41
C LYS A 24 -1.78 -2.68 2.01
N GLU A 25 -2.68 -3.07 1.13
CA GLU A 25 -2.86 -2.51 -0.21
C GLU A 25 -4.35 -2.45 -0.54
N LEU A 26 -4.71 -1.57 -1.47
CA LEU A 26 -6.05 -1.51 -2.02
C LEU A 26 -6.33 -2.81 -2.81
N THR A 27 -7.41 -3.51 -2.49
CA THR A 27 -7.77 -4.81 -3.09
C THR A 27 -8.97 -4.75 -4.01
N VAL A 28 -9.99 -3.96 -3.68
CA VAL A 28 -11.24 -3.82 -4.43
C VAL A 28 -11.27 -2.42 -5.04
N ASP A 29 -11.00 -2.31 -6.34
CA ASP A 29 -11.05 -1.05 -7.09
C ASP A 29 -11.31 -1.32 -8.58
N ASN A 30 -12.15 -0.49 -9.20
CA ASN A 30 -12.55 -0.64 -10.61
C ASN A 30 -11.36 -0.53 -11.58
N SER A 31 -10.27 0.17 -11.22
CA SER A 31 -9.08 0.23 -12.07
C SER A 31 -8.41 -1.13 -12.26
N PHE A 32 -8.59 -2.08 -11.33
CA PHE A 32 -8.06 -3.43 -11.47
C PHE A 32 -8.86 -4.28 -12.47
N GLU A 33 -10.08 -3.88 -12.84
CA GLU A 33 -10.89 -4.64 -13.77
C GLU A 33 -10.47 -4.53 -15.24
N PHE A 34 -9.62 -3.55 -15.57
CA PHE A 34 -9.08 -3.42 -16.92
C PHE A 34 -8.05 -4.53 -17.23
N GLU A 35 -7.34 -5.00 -16.21
CA GLU A 35 -6.38 -6.10 -16.30
C GLU A 35 -7.11 -7.45 -16.18
N LYS A 36 -7.75 -7.88 -17.27
CA LYS A 36 -8.43 -9.18 -17.37
C LYS A 36 -7.85 -9.99 -18.52
N ARG A 37 -7.65 -11.29 -18.31
CA ARG A 37 -7.30 -12.23 -19.38
C ARG A 37 -8.48 -12.31 -20.35
N ARG A 38 -8.22 -11.97 -21.63
CA ARG A 38 -9.19 -12.12 -22.72
C ARG A 38 -8.90 -13.44 -23.43
N ASN A 39 -9.89 -14.33 -23.49
CA ASN A 39 -9.74 -15.63 -24.14
C ASN A 39 -10.13 -15.58 -25.63
N GLU A 40 -10.83 -14.53 -26.05
CA GLU A 40 -11.22 -14.30 -27.43
C GLU A 40 -10.41 -13.13 -28.01
N PRO A 41 -9.74 -13.32 -29.16
CA PRO A 41 -9.04 -12.24 -29.83
C PRO A 41 -10.02 -11.31 -30.56
N VAL A 42 -9.65 -10.04 -30.65
CA VAL A 42 -10.37 -9.04 -31.44
C VAL A 42 -9.55 -8.73 -32.69
N LYS A 43 -10.21 -8.56 -33.85
CA LYS A 43 -9.53 -8.15 -35.09
C LYS A 43 -8.81 -6.82 -34.87
N TYR A 44 -7.59 -6.73 -35.39
CA TYR A 44 -6.81 -5.50 -35.29
C TYR A 44 -7.54 -4.31 -35.94
N GLN A 45 -7.61 -3.21 -35.20
CA GLN A 45 -8.05 -1.91 -35.69
C GLN A 45 -7.14 -0.83 -35.07
N ARG A 46 -6.50 -0.02 -35.92
CA ARG A 46 -5.50 0.99 -35.49
C ARG A 46 -6.09 2.00 -34.51
N GLU A 47 -7.30 2.50 -34.80
CA GLU A 47 -8.01 3.46 -33.93
C GLU A 47 -8.29 2.89 -32.54
N LEU A 48 -8.72 1.63 -32.46
CA LEU A 48 -8.96 0.95 -31.20
C LEU A 48 -7.65 0.80 -30.41
N TRP A 49 -6.57 0.40 -31.08
CA TRP A 49 -5.27 0.23 -30.45
C TRP A 49 -4.73 1.53 -29.86
N ASN A 50 -4.74 2.61 -30.64
CA ASN A 50 -4.29 3.94 -30.20
C ASN A 50 -5.07 4.40 -28.97
N LYS A 51 -6.41 4.37 -29.03
CA LYS A 51 -7.28 4.74 -27.89
C LYS A 51 -7.02 3.87 -26.66
N THR A 52 -6.75 2.58 -26.86
CA THR A 52 -6.47 1.65 -25.75
C THR A 52 -5.13 1.98 -25.08
N VAL A 53 -4.09 2.32 -25.85
CA VAL A 53 -2.78 2.72 -25.30
C VAL A 53 -2.90 3.96 -24.43
N ASP A 54 -3.65 4.97 -24.87
CA ASP A 54 -3.84 6.19 -24.10
C ASP A 54 -4.72 5.96 -22.87
N ALA A 55 -5.79 5.16 -23.01
CA ALA A 55 -6.63 4.76 -21.88
C ALA A 55 -5.82 3.98 -20.81
N MET A 56 -4.91 3.09 -21.20
CA MET A 56 -4.05 2.34 -20.27
C MET A 56 -3.18 3.26 -19.42
N LYS A 57 -2.56 4.29 -20.02
CA LYS A 57 -1.77 5.30 -19.27
C LYS A 57 -2.64 5.98 -18.23
N ARG A 58 -3.83 6.43 -18.64
CA ARG A 58 -4.76 7.13 -17.75
C ARG A 58 -5.25 6.26 -16.60
N VAL A 59 -5.55 5.00 -16.86
CA VAL A 59 -5.98 4.04 -15.83
C VAL A 59 -4.87 3.80 -14.80
N GLU A 60 -3.62 3.69 -15.25
CA GLU A 60 -2.48 3.47 -14.35
C GLU A 60 -2.22 4.69 -13.44
N GLU A 61 -2.33 5.91 -13.95
CA GLU A 61 -2.25 7.13 -13.12
C GLU A 61 -3.32 7.16 -12.02
N ILE A 62 -4.58 6.83 -12.38
CA ILE A 62 -5.69 6.80 -11.43
C ILE A 62 -5.45 5.73 -10.37
N LYS A 63 -5.02 4.54 -10.78
CA LYS A 63 -4.69 3.42 -9.89
C LYS A 63 -3.58 3.80 -8.90
N GLN A 64 -2.50 4.41 -9.37
CA GLN A 64 -1.40 4.87 -8.51
C GLN A 64 -1.87 5.91 -7.50
N LYS A 65 -2.64 6.91 -7.95
CA LYS A 65 -3.19 7.96 -7.07
C LYS A 65 -4.08 7.37 -5.96
N ARG A 66 -4.93 6.38 -6.29
CA ARG A 66 -5.80 5.71 -5.31
C ARG A 66 -5.01 4.83 -4.34
N GLN A 67 -4.02 4.07 -4.84
CA GLN A 67 -3.15 3.26 -4.00
C GLN A 67 -2.32 4.12 -3.02
N ALA A 68 -1.75 5.22 -3.49
CA ALA A 68 -1.02 6.17 -2.66
C ALA A 68 -1.91 6.73 -1.55
N ARG A 69 -3.13 7.17 -1.90
CA ARG A 69 -4.11 7.65 -0.91
C ARG A 69 -4.45 6.58 0.14
N PHE A 70 -4.66 5.33 -0.27
CA PHE A 70 -4.93 4.23 0.67
C PHE A 70 -3.77 4.01 1.64
N ILE A 71 -2.53 4.05 1.15
CA ILE A 71 -1.34 3.90 1.99
C ILE A 71 -1.21 5.09 2.96
N MET A 72 -1.38 6.32 2.48
CA MET A 72 -1.30 7.53 3.31
C MET A 72 -2.34 7.53 4.42
N ASN A 73 -3.59 7.18 4.11
CA ASN A 73 -4.66 7.08 5.12
C ASN A 73 -4.35 6.03 6.19
N ARG A 74 -3.71 4.92 5.82
CA ARG A 74 -3.26 3.92 6.79
C ARG A 74 -2.15 4.45 7.68
N LEU A 75 -1.14 5.10 7.09
CA LEU A 75 0.01 5.64 7.84
C LEU A 75 -0.38 6.78 8.78
N LYS A 76 -1.39 7.60 8.41
CA LYS A 76 -1.88 8.72 9.22
C LYS A 76 -2.23 8.32 10.65
N LYS A 77 -2.82 7.12 10.85
CA LYS A 77 -3.20 6.61 12.18
C LYS A 77 -2.02 6.48 13.15
N SER A 78 -0.84 6.16 12.65
CA SER A 78 0.35 5.98 13.48
C SER A 78 0.79 7.28 14.16
N LYS A 79 0.54 8.44 13.52
CA LYS A 79 0.98 9.74 14.02
C LYS A 79 0.27 10.15 15.32
N GLU A 80 -1.01 9.79 15.44
CA GLU A 80 -1.80 10.08 16.65
C GLU A 80 -1.35 9.23 17.83
N LEU A 81 -1.08 7.94 17.59
CA LEU A 81 -0.52 7.03 18.60
C LEU A 81 0.86 7.51 19.07
N GLN A 82 1.73 7.88 18.12
CA GLN A 82 3.06 8.40 18.45
C GLN A 82 2.96 9.63 19.36
N LYS A 83 2.09 10.60 19.04
CA LYS A 83 1.91 11.78 19.89
C LYS A 83 1.47 11.44 21.32
N ALA A 84 0.59 10.45 21.48
CA ALA A 84 0.14 10.01 22.80
C ALA A 84 1.27 9.30 23.57
N GLU A 85 2.07 8.47 22.88
CA GLU A 85 3.26 7.82 23.43
C GLU A 85 4.32 8.85 23.84
N ASP A 86 4.61 9.84 23.01
CA ASP A 86 5.58 10.91 23.30
C ASP A 86 5.18 11.70 24.55
N ILE A 87 3.89 12.07 24.69
CA ILE A 87 3.39 12.76 25.89
C ILE A 87 3.55 11.89 27.14
N LYS A 88 3.28 10.58 27.01
CA LYS A 88 3.43 9.62 28.11
C LYS A 88 4.90 9.47 28.49
N GLU A 89 5.79 9.38 27.51
CA GLU A 89 7.23 9.25 27.69
C GLU A 89 7.80 10.47 28.41
N VAL A 90 7.48 11.69 27.95
CA VAL A 90 7.93 12.93 28.61
C VAL A 90 7.46 13.00 30.05
N LYS A 91 6.20 12.61 30.35
CA LYS A 91 5.68 12.61 31.73
C LYS A 91 6.38 11.61 32.64
N GLN A 92 6.72 10.42 32.15
CA GLN A 92 7.36 9.37 32.95
C GLN A 92 8.86 9.64 33.12
N ASN A 93 9.51 10.13 32.07
CA ASN A 93 10.96 10.25 31.98
C ASN A 93 11.44 11.70 32.12
N ILE A 94 10.63 12.60 32.70
CA ILE A 94 10.98 14.02 32.85
C ILE A 94 12.30 14.24 33.61
N HIS A 95 12.65 13.31 34.51
CA HIS A 95 13.89 13.32 35.26
C HIS A 95 15.14 13.14 34.39
N LEU A 96 15.04 12.54 33.20
CA LEU A 96 16.17 12.41 32.26
C LEU A 96 16.49 13.73 31.54
N LEU A 97 15.54 14.67 31.50
CA LEU A 97 15.73 15.99 30.88
C LEU A 97 16.41 16.98 31.83
N ARG A 98 16.31 16.75 33.15
CA ARG A 98 16.98 17.58 34.15
C ARG A 98 18.35 17.00 34.44
N ALA A 99 19.41 17.73 34.08
CA ALA A 99 20.76 17.35 34.48
C ALA A 99 20.83 17.27 36.02
N PRO A 100 21.46 16.24 36.61
CA PRO A 100 21.46 16.01 38.07
C PRO A 100 22.04 17.15 38.91
N HIS A 101 22.64 18.15 38.27
CA HIS A 101 23.28 19.33 38.85
C HIS A 101 22.50 20.64 38.63
N ALA A 102 21.42 20.63 37.84
CA ALA A 102 20.57 21.80 37.63
C ALA A 102 19.40 21.76 38.63
N GLY A 103 19.68 22.14 39.89
CA GLY A 103 18.70 22.32 40.97
C GLY A 103 17.66 23.39 40.70
#